data_AF-A0A1I0TKQ5-F1
#
_entry.id   AF-A0A1I0TKQ5-F1
#
_cell.length_a   1.000
_cell.length_b   1.000
_cell.length_c   1.000
_cell.angle_alpha   90.00
_cell.angle_beta   90.00
_cell.angle_gamma   90.00
#
_symmetry.space_group_name_H-M   'P 1'
#
loop_
_entity.id
_entity.type
_entity.pdbx_description
1 polymer ?
#
loop_
_entity_poly.entity_id
_entity_poly.type
_entity_poly.pdbx_seq_one_letter_code
_entity_poly.pdbx_strand_id
1 'polypeptide(L)'
;MLGTWGFQESLYHDGYMVPKGYVDIGTAEGDKEYTSVLLSVRKGESDFGKVFTWMESHDPWMEGENTQGLGFVADSFTEFMNNLTDRQNL
;
A
#
# COMPACT_ATOMS: atom_id res chain seq x y z
N MET A 1 25.10 -16.34 14.24
CA MET A 1 24.43 -16.13 12.94
C MET A 1 22.98 -15.75 13.24
N LEU A 2 22.65 -14.46 13.16
CA LEU A 2 21.31 -13.95 13.44
C LEU A 2 20.49 -14.04 12.15
N GLY A 3 19.47 -14.91 12.14
CA GLY A 3 18.56 -15.06 11.02
C GLY A 3 17.77 -13.77 10.81
N THR A 4 17.92 -13.16 9.64
CA THR A 4 17.10 -12.07 9.15
C THR A 4 15.68 -12.59 8.96
N TRP A 5 14.73 -12.04 9.70
CA TRP A 5 13.30 -12.14 9.42
C TRP A 5 13.02 -11.41 8.10
N GLY A 6 13.22 -12.11 6.99
CA GLY A 6 12.81 -11.69 5.66
C GLY A 6 11.30 -11.83 5.58
N PHE A 7 10.57 -10.78 5.95
CA PHE A 7 9.15 -10.68 5.65
C PHE A 7 9.02 -10.44 4.15
N GLN A 8 8.70 -11.49 3.40
CA GLN A 8 8.40 -11.42 1.98
C GLN A 8 7.10 -12.18 1.77
N GLU A 9 5.99 -11.53 2.09
CA GLU A 9 4.68 -11.97 1.62
C GLU A 9 4.10 -10.81 0.82
N SER A 10 4.32 -10.86 -0.50
CA SER A 10 3.38 -10.29 -1.45
C SER A 10 2.04 -10.97 -1.18
N LEU A 11 1.20 -10.33 -0.36
CA LEU A 11 -0.16 -10.78 -0.11
C LEU A 11 -0.90 -10.68 -1.45
N TYR A 12 -1.16 -11.83 -2.06
CA TYR A 12 -2.08 -11.93 -3.19
C TYR A 12 -3.46 -11.53 -2.68
N HIS A 13 -3.92 -10.34 -3.05
CA HIS A 13 -5.31 -9.94 -2.93
C HIS A 13 -5.90 -10.09 -4.34
N ASP A 14 -6.98 -10.85 -4.50
CA ASP A 14 -7.75 -10.99 -5.74
C ASP A 14 -6.98 -11.15 -7.07
N GLY A 15 -5.83 -11.83 -7.05
CA GLY A 15 -5.07 -12.18 -8.27
C GLY A 15 -4.05 -11.14 -8.73
N TYR A 16 -3.84 -10.07 -7.96
CA TYR A 16 -2.77 -9.09 -8.19
C TYR A 16 -1.68 -9.14 -7.11
N MET A 17 -0.52 -8.60 -7.45
CA MET A 17 0.65 -8.58 -6.58
C MET A 17 0.89 -7.15 -6.08
N VAL A 18 0.74 -6.91 -4.78
CA VAL A 18 1.07 -5.60 -4.22
C VAL A 18 2.55 -5.24 -4.45
N PRO A 19 2.88 -3.94 -4.59
CA PRO A 19 4.27 -3.51 -4.75
C PRO A 19 5.14 -3.99 -3.59
N LYS A 20 6.40 -4.36 -3.88
CA LYS A 20 7.28 -4.93 -2.87
C LYS A 20 7.57 -3.94 -1.74
N GLY A 21 7.46 -4.42 -0.51
CA GLY A 21 7.69 -3.60 0.68
C GLY A 21 6.50 -2.74 1.08
N TYR A 22 5.32 -3.01 0.52
CA TYR A 22 4.05 -2.45 0.94
C TYR A 22 3.13 -3.53 1.48
N VAL A 23 2.19 -3.12 2.32
CA VAL A 23 1.10 -3.96 2.85
C VAL A 23 -0.21 -3.31 2.48
N ASP A 24 -1.14 -4.07 1.90
CA ASP A 24 -2.52 -3.61 1.69
C ASP A 24 -3.24 -3.48 3.03
N ILE A 25 -3.82 -2.30 3.29
CA ILE A 25 -4.54 -1.98 4.52
C ILE A 25 -6.01 -1.60 4.26
N GLY A 26 -6.49 -1.72 3.03
CA GLY A 26 -7.87 -1.47 2.65
C GLY A 26 -8.04 -1.05 1.20
N THR A 27 -9.28 -1.04 0.73
CA THR A 27 -9.64 -0.64 -0.64
C THR A 27 -10.56 0.57 -0.58
N ALA A 28 -10.39 1.52 -1.49
CA ALA A 28 -11.33 2.62 -1.64
C ALA A 28 -12.64 2.09 -2.25
N GLU A 29 -13.71 2.01 -1.44
CA GLU A 29 -15.02 1.55 -1.92
C GLU A 29 -15.62 2.50 -2.97
N GLY A 30 -16.18 1.94 -4.04
CA GLY A 30 -16.92 2.67 -5.07
C GLY A 30 -16.14 3.00 -6.35
N ASP A 31 -14.85 2.67 -6.40
CA ASP A 31 -14.05 2.78 -7.62
C ASP A 31 -14.22 1.54 -8.50
N LYS A 32 -14.39 1.74 -9.81
CA LYS A 32 -14.44 0.64 -10.79
C LYS A 32 -13.06 0.02 -11.03
N GLU A 33 -11.99 0.71 -10.63
CA GLU A 33 -10.60 0.35 -10.88
C GLU A 33 -9.87 -0.21 -9.64
N TYR A 34 -10.59 -0.53 -8.55
CA TYR A 34 -10.04 -1.14 -7.33
C TYR A 34 -8.75 -0.45 -6.82
N THR A 35 -8.88 0.80 -6.38
CA THR A 35 -7.74 1.51 -5.76
C THR A 35 -7.48 0.97 -4.34
N SER A 36 -6.32 0.34 -4.14
CA SER A 36 -5.85 -0.12 -2.82
C SER A 36 -5.17 1.00 -2.03
N VAL A 37 -5.25 0.91 -0.71
CA VAL A 37 -4.53 1.74 0.25
C VAL A 37 -3.39 0.90 0.82
N LEU A 38 -2.17 1.39 0.67
CA LEU A 38 -0.96 0.67 1.00
C LEU A 38 -0.17 1.37 2.12
N LEU A 39 0.35 0.59 3.06
CA LEU A 39 1.31 1.02 4.08
C LEU A 39 2.73 0.62 3.67
N SER A 40 3.65 1.57 3.60
CA SER A 40 5.07 1.24 3.37
C SER A 40 5.69 0.61 4.61
N VAL A 41 6.26 -0.58 4.44
CA VAL A 41 7.01 -1.33 5.47
C VAL A 41 8.49 -1.48 5.12
N ARG A 42 9.00 -0.62 4.23
CA ARG A 42 10.41 -0.60 3.77
C ARG A 42 11.33 0.02 4.81
N LYS A 43 11.82 -0.80 5.74
CA LYS A 43 12.72 -0.35 6.81
C LYS A 43 13.97 0.33 6.25
N GLY A 44 14.27 1.51 6.75
CA GLY A 44 15.45 2.30 6.34
C GLY A 44 15.17 3.27 5.19
N GLU A 45 14.03 3.15 4.51
CA GLU A 45 13.58 4.12 3.50
C GLU A 45 12.88 5.32 4.15
N SER A 46 12.92 6.47 3.49
CA SER A 46 12.30 7.72 3.97
C SER A 46 10.78 7.65 4.08
N ASP A 47 10.16 6.66 3.45
CA ASP A 47 8.71 6.46 3.45
C ASP A 47 8.23 5.35 4.38
N PHE A 48 9.11 4.77 5.20
CA PHE A 48 8.70 3.79 6.19
C PHE A 48 7.57 4.33 7.08
N GLY A 49 6.44 3.62 7.12
CA GLY A 49 5.25 3.99 7.89
C GLY A 49 4.27 4.94 7.19
N LYS A 50 4.61 5.45 5.99
CA LYS A 50 3.74 6.32 5.20
C LYS A 50 2.66 5.52 4.47
N VAL A 51 1.56 6.18 4.17
CA VAL A 51 0.38 5.61 3.52
C VAL A 51 0.25 6.14 2.09
N PHE A 52 -0.05 5.24 1.16
CA PHE A 52 -0.19 5.52 -0.27
C PHE A 52 -1.51 4.95 -0.79
N THR A 53 -2.05 5.53 -1.86
CA THR A 53 -2.99 4.82 -2.73
C THR A 53 -2.22 4.19 -3.87
N TRP A 54 -2.75 3.11 -4.40
CA TRP A 54 -2.20 2.41 -5.54
C TRP A 54 -3.34 1.92 -6.40
N MET A 55 -3.38 2.38 -7.65
CA MET A 55 -4.28 1.79 -8.64
C MET A 55 -3.69 0.44 -9.02
N GLU A 56 -4.51 -0.60 -8.93
CA GLU A 56 -4.10 -1.94 -9.29
C GLU A 56 -3.51 -1.94 -10.71
N SER A 57 -2.22 -2.21 -10.80
CA SER A 57 -1.57 -2.40 -12.08
C SER A 57 -1.45 -3.90 -12.30
N HIS A 58 -2.22 -4.38 -13.27
CA HIS A 58 -1.96 -5.68 -13.86
C HIS A 58 -0.65 -5.53 -14.65
N ASP A 59 0.44 -6.11 -14.13
CA ASP A 59 1.63 -6.41 -14.89
C ASP A 59 1.55 -7.88 -15.32
N PRO A 60 1.08 -8.19 -16.55
CA PRO A 60 0.99 -9.56 -17.06
C PRO A 60 2.33 -10.30 -17.10
N TRP A 61 3.45 -9.55 -17.08
CA TRP A 61 4.79 -10.09 -17.19
C TRP A 61 5.50 -10.22 -15.84
N MET A 62 4.96 -9.59 -14.78
CA MET A 62 5.54 -9.60 -13.42
C MET A 62 7.02 -9.20 -13.38
N GLU A 63 7.46 -8.30 -14.27
CA GLU A 63 8.85 -7.84 -14.38
C GLU A 63 9.07 -6.48 -13.70
N GLY A 64 8.00 -5.76 -13.36
CA GLY A 64 8.07 -4.47 -12.67
C GLY A 64 8.05 -4.58 -11.14
N GLU A 65 8.47 -3.50 -10.48
CA GLU A 65 8.34 -3.32 -9.02
C GLU A 65 6.89 -3.01 -8.58
N ASN A 66 5.99 -2.93 -9.55
CA ASN A 66 4.58 -2.58 -9.44
C ASN A 66 4.28 -1.21 -8.79
N THR A 67 5.28 -0.34 -8.66
CA THR A 67 5.17 0.97 -7.97
C THR A 67 4.50 2.06 -8.81
N GLN A 68 4.15 1.79 -10.07
CA GLN A 68 3.48 2.76 -10.92
C GLN A 68 2.08 3.06 -10.36
N GLY A 69 1.70 4.34 -10.31
CA GLY A 69 0.40 4.75 -9.76
C GLY A 69 0.37 4.92 -8.24
N LEU A 70 1.50 4.80 -7.54
CA LEU A 70 1.57 5.15 -6.12
C LEU A 70 1.32 6.66 -5.92
N GLY A 71 0.22 6.98 -5.24
CA GLY A 71 -0.13 8.32 -4.79
C GLY A 71 0.11 8.46 -3.30
N PHE A 72 0.84 9.49 -2.85
CA PHE A 72 1.00 9.75 -1.42
C PHE A 72 -0.33 10.22 -0.80
N VAL A 73 -0.67 9.68 0.38
CA VAL A 73 -1.92 9.98 1.09
C VAL A 73 -1.69 10.58 2.46
N ALA A 74 -0.79 10.00 3.27
CA ALA A 74 -0.54 10.45 4.64
C ALA A 74 0.86 10.03 5.12
N ASP A 75 1.44 10.79 6.06
CA ASP A 75 2.74 10.48 6.65
C ASP A 75 2.69 9.33 7.65
N SER A 76 1.50 8.97 8.14
CA SER A 76 1.31 7.84 9.04
C SER A 76 -0.08 7.21 8.94
N PHE A 77 -0.20 5.96 9.39
CA PHE A 77 -1.49 5.30 9.54
C PHE A 77 -2.45 6.07 10.46
N THR A 78 -1.93 6.66 11.55
CA THR A 78 -2.75 7.46 12.48
C THR A 78 -3.32 8.70 11.81
N GLU A 79 -2.50 9.45 11.06
CA GLU A 79 -2.95 10.61 10.30
C GLU A 79 -4.02 10.24 9.27
N PHE A 80 -3.80 9.13 8.54
CA PHE A 80 -4.78 8.61 7.58
C PHE A 80 -6.15 8.34 8.24
N MET A 81 -6.17 7.65 9.39
CA MET A 81 -7.41 7.34 10.10
C MET A 81 -8.11 8.59 10.66
N ASN A 82 -7.34 9.59 11.12
CA ASN A 82 -7.90 10.86 11.58
C ASN A 82 -8.60 11.60 10.42
N ASN A 83 -7.94 11.68 9.26
CA ASN A 83 -8.50 12.32 8.06
C ASN A 83 -9.79 11.64 7.55
N LEU A 84 -9.91 10.33 7.71
CA LEU A 84 -11.13 9.59 7.38
C LEU A 84 -12.26 9.89 8.37
N THR A 85 -11.93 10.00 9.66
CA THR A 85 -12.90 10.21 10.74
C THR A 85 -13.51 11.62 10.68
N ASP A 86 -12.72 12.62 10.30
CA ASP A 86 -13.17 14.02 10.23
C ASP A 86 -14.22 14.27 9.14
N ARG A 87 -14.31 13.43 8.10
CA ARG A 87 -15.33 13.56 7.03
C ARG A 87 -16.76 13.21 7.45
N GLN A 88 -16.96 12.54 8.59
CA GLN A 88 -18.32 12.32 9.15
C GLN A 88 -18.77 13.45 10.09
N ASN A 89 -17.92 14.45 10.35
CA ASN A 89 -18.20 15.59 11.25
C ASN A 89 -18.26 16.95 10.53
N LEU A 90 -18.28 16.96 9.18
CA LEU A 90 -18.43 18.17 8.36
C LEU A 90 -19.78 18.18 7.63
#